data_AF-A0A5E4MRY1-F1
#
_entry.id   AF-A0A5E4MRY1-F1
#
_cell.length_a   1.000
_cell.length_b   1.000
_cell.length_c   1.000
_cell.angle_alpha   90.00
_cell.angle_beta   90.00
_cell.angle_gamma   90.00
#
_symmetry.space_group_name_H-M   'P 1'
#
loop_
_entity.id
_entity.type
_entity.pdbx_description
1 polymer ?
#
loop_
_entity_poly.entity_id
_entity_poly.type
_entity_poly.pdbx_seq_one_letter_code
_entity_poly.pdbx_strand_id
1 'polypeptide(L)'
;MRYSFVFCHGWGFDHQFFAPLINEYFLHTSCYCLDLGYFGEEMLDLPSQDDLSQSDNTFIGIGHSLGLIKLASLNIEFKALIGMQAFTNFLGFDSRLHKKRKLELSAMIKHFRMNPIDTLTSFHKRCGINHNFSSHFNKAKLMQDLQSLTAMHQLPNVPLLILGAVNDSTVPLELIYDNFGRNKVKIVVHSKGHHCLGRASSSYDNVALVQRECATKLVNYLKKYFPKFYPRSILDLGTGIGYVPESLFSYFPKSKFVLSDISPSMLIQARKRLDLAVQAKELLGDMEKQDFGFHDLVISNLALQWTSDLNKTIKKSYENSGVFAFSCLLDGTFNEWSRIFMESSLPVPTYQYPSKQELDNYLLSFNANEYFSDLKEFTLEFSSASSFMRYLRDLGANYSTQKISPIDLKKIIKTYTHKIYITYKVFFGILSRPCNTH
;
A
#
# COMPACT_ATOMS: atom_id res chain seq x y z
N MET A 1 -20.77 21.89 -13.46
CA MET A 1 -21.29 20.50 -13.56
C MET A 1 -20.65 19.70 -12.45
N ARG A 2 -21.44 19.16 -11.52
CA ARG A 2 -20.92 18.34 -10.41
C ARG A 2 -21.12 16.88 -10.79
N TYR A 3 -20.05 16.10 -10.82
CA TYR A 3 -20.13 14.67 -11.11
C TYR A 3 -20.34 13.90 -9.81
N SER A 4 -21.19 12.88 -9.88
CA SER A 4 -21.36 11.86 -8.85
C SER A 4 -20.78 10.54 -9.37
N PHE A 5 -20.10 9.80 -8.51
CA PHE A 5 -19.46 8.54 -8.90
C PHE A 5 -20.23 7.35 -8.36
N VAL A 6 -20.49 6.37 -9.23
CA VAL A 6 -21.13 5.10 -8.85
C VAL A 6 -20.11 3.99 -8.99
N PHE A 7 -19.79 3.33 -7.89
CA PHE A 7 -18.81 2.26 -7.81
C PHE A 7 -19.51 0.91 -7.73
N CYS A 8 -19.05 -0.08 -8.50
CA CYS A 8 -19.56 -1.45 -8.43
C CYS A 8 -18.41 -2.46 -8.43
N HIS A 9 -18.34 -3.26 -7.37
CA HIS A 9 -17.28 -4.25 -7.17
C HIS A 9 -17.45 -5.48 -8.07
N GLY A 10 -16.38 -6.26 -8.22
CA GLY A 10 -16.40 -7.51 -8.96
C GLY A 10 -16.91 -8.70 -8.15
N TRP A 11 -17.01 -9.86 -8.81
CA TRP A 11 -17.37 -11.13 -8.19
C TRP A 11 -16.48 -11.44 -6.98
N GLY A 12 -17.08 -11.88 -5.87
CA GLY A 12 -16.33 -12.27 -4.67
C GLY A 12 -15.81 -11.10 -3.83
N PHE A 13 -16.30 -9.86 -4.03
CA PHE A 13 -16.03 -8.70 -3.17
C PHE A 13 -17.32 -8.09 -2.61
N ASP A 14 -17.23 -7.00 -1.87
CA ASP A 14 -18.37 -6.23 -1.33
C ASP A 14 -18.16 -4.72 -1.55
N HIS A 15 -19.08 -3.88 -1.06
CA HIS A 15 -19.00 -2.41 -1.19
C HIS A 15 -17.70 -1.81 -0.62
N GLN A 16 -17.01 -2.47 0.33
CA GLN A 16 -15.77 -1.96 0.91
C GLN A 16 -14.60 -2.04 -0.05
N PHE A 17 -14.72 -2.81 -1.14
CA PHE A 17 -13.69 -2.90 -2.19
C PHE A 17 -13.24 -1.52 -2.67
N PHE A 18 -14.16 -0.57 -2.80
CA PHE A 18 -13.83 0.77 -3.26
C PHE A 18 -13.38 1.76 -2.18
N ALA A 19 -13.58 1.44 -0.90
CA ALA A 19 -13.41 2.38 0.21
C ALA A 19 -12.02 3.05 0.28
N PRO A 20 -10.87 2.34 0.10
CA PRO A 20 -9.56 3.00 0.13
C PRO A 20 -9.40 4.10 -0.92
N LEU A 21 -9.86 3.85 -2.16
CA LEU A 21 -9.78 4.83 -3.24
C LEU A 21 -10.68 6.03 -2.98
N ILE A 22 -11.90 5.78 -2.48
CA ILE A 22 -12.88 6.83 -2.19
C ILE A 22 -12.36 7.74 -1.09
N ASN A 23 -11.84 7.14 0.00
CA ASN A 23 -11.29 7.87 1.13
C ASN A 23 -10.05 8.68 0.78
N GLU A 24 -9.27 8.25 -0.21
CA GLU A 24 -8.05 8.96 -0.60
C GLU A 24 -8.32 10.07 -1.64
N TYR A 25 -9.20 9.82 -2.62
CA TYR A 25 -9.33 10.69 -3.80
C TYR A 25 -10.70 11.33 -3.99
N PHE A 26 -11.74 10.89 -3.28
CA PHE A 26 -13.13 11.31 -3.52
C PHE A 26 -13.84 11.92 -2.30
N LEU A 27 -13.12 12.28 -1.23
CA LEU A 27 -13.70 12.82 0.03
C LEU A 27 -14.67 14.00 -0.14
N HIS A 28 -14.50 14.81 -1.19
CA HIS A 28 -15.32 16.00 -1.45
C HIS A 28 -16.33 15.80 -2.61
N THR A 29 -16.47 14.57 -3.10
CA THR A 29 -17.32 14.21 -4.24
C THR A 29 -18.40 13.23 -3.82
N SER A 30 -19.61 13.37 -4.35
CA SER A 30 -20.69 12.42 -4.08
C SER A 30 -20.33 11.06 -4.67
N CYS A 31 -20.30 10.02 -3.83
CA CYS A 31 -19.96 8.67 -4.21
C CYS A 31 -21.01 7.70 -3.70
N TYR A 32 -21.39 6.76 -4.54
CA TYR A 32 -22.31 5.68 -4.23
C TYR A 32 -21.59 4.34 -4.47
N CYS A 33 -21.56 3.49 -3.46
CA CYS A 33 -20.96 2.16 -3.56
C CYS A 33 -22.07 1.12 -3.59
N LEU A 34 -22.22 0.48 -4.74
CA LEU A 34 -23.16 -0.62 -4.88
C LEU A 34 -22.60 -1.88 -4.24
N ASP A 35 -23.45 -2.64 -3.57
CA ASP A 35 -23.15 -3.97 -3.05
C ASP A 35 -24.02 -5.01 -3.77
N LEU A 36 -23.38 -6.00 -4.39
CA LEU A 36 -24.07 -7.10 -5.07
C LEU A 36 -24.63 -8.14 -4.08
N GLY A 37 -24.43 -7.95 -2.77
CA GLY A 37 -24.99 -8.78 -1.71
C GLY A 37 -24.32 -10.15 -1.58
N TYR A 38 -23.00 -10.23 -1.85
CA TYR A 38 -22.26 -11.48 -1.69
C TYR A 38 -21.94 -11.79 -0.23
N PHE A 39 -21.60 -10.78 0.57
CA PHE A 39 -21.21 -10.92 1.98
C PHE A 39 -22.09 -10.14 2.95
N GLY A 40 -23.18 -9.56 2.45
CA GLY A 40 -24.12 -8.73 3.21
C GLY A 40 -25.41 -8.50 2.43
N GLU A 41 -26.15 -7.47 2.82
CA GLU A 41 -27.34 -7.06 2.08
C GLU A 41 -26.97 -6.43 0.74
N GLU A 42 -27.82 -6.67 -0.26
CA GLU A 42 -27.65 -6.05 -1.57
C GLU A 42 -28.09 -4.59 -1.51
N MET A 43 -27.25 -3.72 -2.04
CA MET A 43 -27.48 -2.28 -2.08
C MET A 43 -27.25 -1.83 -3.52
N LEU A 44 -28.32 -1.84 -4.31
CA LEU A 44 -28.31 -1.35 -5.70
C LEU A 44 -29.01 -0.02 -5.89
N ASP A 45 -29.69 0.45 -4.84
CA ASP A 45 -30.48 1.66 -4.88
C ASP A 45 -29.57 2.89 -4.99
N LEU A 46 -29.93 3.74 -5.93
CA LEU A 46 -29.35 5.06 -6.14
C LEU A 46 -30.46 6.10 -5.93
N PRO A 47 -30.13 7.35 -5.56
CA PRO A 47 -31.14 8.39 -5.40
C PRO A 47 -31.98 8.48 -6.69
N SER A 48 -33.30 8.56 -6.54
CA SER A 48 -34.20 8.61 -7.69
C SER A 48 -33.90 9.85 -8.55
N GLN A 49 -34.10 9.77 -9.87
CA GLN A 49 -33.95 10.96 -10.74
C GLN A 49 -34.88 12.11 -10.30
N ASP A 50 -36.01 11.79 -9.68
CA ASP A 50 -36.95 12.76 -9.12
C ASP A 50 -36.42 13.46 -7.85
N ASP A 51 -35.68 12.75 -6.97
CA ASP A 51 -34.98 13.33 -5.81
C ASP A 51 -33.77 14.19 -6.23
N LEU A 52 -33.27 13.99 -7.45
CA LEU A 52 -32.14 14.72 -8.01
C LEU A 52 -32.56 15.99 -8.77
N SER A 53 -33.87 16.28 -8.87
CA SER A 53 -34.44 17.42 -9.60
C SER A 53 -34.01 18.80 -9.10
N GLN A 54 -33.25 18.89 -8.01
CA GLN A 54 -32.63 20.13 -7.52
C GLN A 54 -31.11 20.22 -7.78
N SER A 55 -30.49 19.24 -8.44
CA SER A 55 -29.05 19.25 -8.75
C SER A 55 -28.73 18.60 -10.10
N ASP A 56 -27.95 19.28 -10.95
CA ASP A 56 -27.35 18.77 -12.20
C ASP A 56 -26.36 17.60 -11.95
N ASN A 57 -26.77 16.55 -11.27
CA ASN A 57 -25.92 15.44 -10.88
C ASN A 57 -25.74 14.49 -12.07
N THR A 58 -24.54 14.53 -12.63
CA THR A 58 -24.15 13.69 -13.77
C THR A 58 -23.36 12.48 -13.25
N PHE A 59 -23.77 11.25 -13.57
CA PHE A 59 -23.12 10.05 -13.05
C PHE A 59 -21.93 9.57 -13.89
N ILE A 60 -20.84 9.20 -13.23
CA ILE A 60 -19.72 8.44 -13.81
C ILE A 60 -19.64 7.09 -13.11
N GLY A 61 -19.71 6.01 -13.89
CA GLY A 61 -19.65 4.65 -13.35
C GLY A 61 -18.22 4.13 -13.30
N ILE A 62 -17.82 3.50 -12.19
CA ILE A 62 -16.52 2.84 -12.01
C ILE A 62 -16.76 1.39 -11.59
N GLY A 63 -16.53 0.46 -12.53
CA GLY A 63 -16.78 -0.97 -12.32
C GLY A 63 -15.49 -1.77 -12.29
N HIS A 64 -15.32 -2.63 -11.28
CA HIS A 64 -14.24 -3.60 -11.25
C HIS A 64 -14.70 -4.93 -11.84
N SER A 65 -13.98 -5.46 -12.83
CA SER A 65 -14.25 -6.79 -13.39
C SER A 65 -15.72 -6.90 -13.86
N LEU A 66 -16.48 -7.86 -13.35
CA LEU A 66 -17.93 -8.00 -13.55
C LEU A 66 -18.74 -6.73 -13.21
N GLY A 67 -18.27 -5.92 -12.25
CA GLY A 67 -18.94 -4.70 -11.81
C GLY A 67 -19.19 -3.69 -12.93
N LEU A 68 -18.37 -3.66 -13.99
CA LEU A 68 -18.63 -2.81 -15.16
C LEU A 68 -19.92 -3.23 -15.89
N ILE A 69 -20.12 -4.53 -16.07
CA ILE A 69 -21.33 -5.08 -16.68
C ILE A 69 -22.54 -4.80 -15.80
N LYS A 70 -22.39 -4.93 -14.48
CA LYS A 70 -23.46 -4.64 -13.52
C LYS A 70 -23.89 -3.18 -13.60
N LEU A 71 -22.95 -2.24 -13.65
CA LEU A 71 -23.26 -0.81 -13.88
C LEU A 71 -24.01 -0.60 -15.19
N ALA A 72 -23.55 -1.22 -16.28
CA ALA A 72 -24.21 -1.10 -17.58
C ALA A 72 -25.63 -1.69 -17.63
N SER A 73 -25.97 -2.58 -16.68
CA SER A 73 -27.32 -3.14 -16.56
C SER A 73 -28.28 -2.32 -15.70
N LEU A 74 -27.79 -1.30 -15.01
CA LEU A 74 -28.64 -0.40 -14.23
C LEU A 74 -29.45 0.50 -15.17
N ASN A 75 -30.68 0.81 -14.78
CA ASN A 75 -31.53 1.75 -15.51
C ASN A 75 -31.12 3.21 -15.20
N ILE A 76 -29.87 3.56 -15.48
CA ILE A 76 -29.26 4.86 -15.14
C ILE A 76 -28.46 5.38 -16.32
N GLU A 77 -28.62 6.67 -16.61
CA GLU A 77 -27.85 7.34 -17.65
C GLU A 77 -26.47 7.77 -17.11
N PHE A 78 -25.44 7.00 -17.49
CA PHE A 78 -24.05 7.35 -17.21
C PHE A 78 -23.51 8.31 -18.26
N LYS A 79 -22.72 9.30 -17.84
CA LYS A 79 -21.99 10.18 -18.76
C LYS A 79 -20.70 9.57 -19.26
N ALA A 80 -20.10 8.69 -18.47
CA ALA A 80 -18.91 7.93 -18.80
C ALA A 80 -18.82 6.67 -17.92
N LEU A 81 -18.09 5.67 -18.41
CA LEU A 81 -17.77 4.46 -17.67
C LEU A 81 -16.26 4.26 -17.58
N ILE A 82 -15.81 3.74 -16.44
CA ILE A 82 -14.43 3.32 -16.19
C ILE A 82 -14.44 1.86 -15.76
N GLY A 83 -13.77 1.00 -16.52
CA GLY A 83 -13.60 -0.41 -16.21
C GLY A 83 -12.22 -0.69 -15.62
N MET A 84 -12.15 -1.26 -14.42
CA MET A 84 -10.91 -1.74 -13.81
C MET A 84 -10.81 -3.26 -13.99
N GLN A 85 -9.83 -3.74 -14.75
CA GLN A 85 -9.68 -5.16 -15.10
C GLN A 85 -11.00 -5.77 -15.58
N ALA A 86 -11.71 -5.03 -16.42
CA ALA A 86 -13.07 -5.31 -16.84
C ALA A 86 -13.14 -6.03 -18.19
N PHE A 87 -14.33 -6.53 -18.53
CA PHE A 87 -14.66 -7.20 -19.78
C PHE A 87 -16.16 -7.05 -20.09
N THR A 88 -16.57 -7.31 -21.32
CA THR A 88 -17.98 -7.44 -21.75
C THR A 88 -18.34 -8.89 -22.06
N ASN A 89 -17.34 -9.71 -22.37
CA ASN A 89 -17.44 -11.15 -22.61
C ASN A 89 -16.25 -11.82 -21.89
N PHE A 90 -16.52 -12.49 -20.78
CA PHE A 90 -15.50 -13.21 -20.02
C PHE A 90 -14.97 -14.43 -20.76
N LEU A 91 -15.66 -14.98 -21.75
CA LEU A 91 -15.05 -16.06 -22.54
C LEU A 91 -14.09 -15.48 -23.59
N GLY A 92 -14.36 -14.27 -24.06
CA GLY A 92 -13.64 -13.65 -25.16
C GLY A 92 -14.30 -13.98 -26.50
N PHE A 93 -13.97 -13.17 -27.50
CA PHE A 93 -14.38 -13.27 -28.89
C PHE A 93 -13.38 -14.12 -29.69
N ASP A 94 -12.08 -14.07 -29.36
CA ASP A 94 -11.10 -14.99 -29.90
C ASP A 94 -11.45 -16.45 -29.54
N SER A 95 -11.50 -17.31 -30.56
CA SER A 95 -11.91 -18.72 -30.41
C SER A 95 -11.02 -19.53 -29.47
N ARG A 96 -9.71 -19.26 -29.44
CA ARG A 96 -8.76 -20.00 -28.58
C ARG A 96 -8.90 -19.55 -27.15
N LEU A 97 -8.98 -18.25 -26.92
CA LEU A 97 -9.24 -17.65 -25.61
C LEU A 97 -10.57 -18.14 -25.04
N HIS A 98 -11.63 -18.12 -25.86
CA HIS A 98 -12.96 -18.63 -25.53
C HIS A 98 -12.93 -20.07 -25.04
N LYS A 99 -12.30 -20.97 -25.79
CA LYS A 99 -12.22 -22.39 -25.41
C LYS A 99 -11.48 -22.57 -24.08
N LYS A 100 -10.33 -21.89 -23.90
CA LYS A 100 -9.53 -21.96 -22.66
C LYS A 100 -10.33 -21.47 -21.45
N ARG A 101 -10.89 -20.26 -21.53
CA ARG A 101 -11.60 -19.65 -20.39
C ARG A 101 -12.91 -20.34 -20.08
N LYS A 102 -13.59 -20.92 -21.08
CA LYS A 102 -14.78 -21.75 -20.85
C LYS A 102 -14.45 -22.98 -19.99
N LEU A 103 -13.29 -23.61 -20.20
CA LEU A 103 -12.84 -24.74 -19.37
C LEU A 103 -12.50 -24.28 -17.95
N GLU A 104 -11.77 -23.17 -17.80
CA GLU A 104 -11.42 -22.59 -16.50
C GLU A 104 -12.67 -22.20 -15.68
N LEU A 105 -13.62 -21.52 -16.31
CA LEU A 105 -14.90 -21.13 -15.69
C LEU A 105 -15.71 -22.35 -15.30
N SER A 106 -15.80 -23.37 -16.17
CA SER A 106 -16.52 -24.62 -15.89
C SER A 106 -15.91 -25.36 -14.69
N ALA A 107 -14.57 -25.39 -14.61
CA ALA A 107 -13.86 -25.97 -13.47
C ALA A 107 -14.11 -25.17 -12.18
N MET A 108 -14.09 -23.84 -12.25
CA MET A 108 -14.37 -22.97 -11.10
C MET A 108 -15.81 -23.12 -10.61
N ILE A 109 -16.80 -23.16 -11.50
CA ILE A 109 -18.21 -23.41 -11.16
C ILE A 109 -18.38 -24.78 -10.48
N LYS A 110 -17.76 -25.83 -11.04
CA LYS A 110 -17.79 -27.17 -10.46
C LYS A 110 -17.17 -27.18 -9.05
N HIS A 111 -16.03 -26.51 -8.88
CA HIS A 111 -15.36 -26.44 -7.59
C HIS A 111 -16.16 -25.62 -6.57
N PHE A 112 -16.74 -24.48 -6.97
CA PHE A 112 -17.58 -23.64 -6.10
C PHE A 112 -18.82 -24.37 -5.59
N ARG A 113 -19.40 -25.29 -6.39
CA ARG A 113 -20.50 -26.16 -5.94
C ARG A 113 -20.08 -27.01 -4.73
N MET A 114 -18.92 -27.64 -4.81
CA MET A 114 -18.42 -28.57 -3.80
C MET A 114 -17.79 -27.86 -2.60
N ASN A 115 -16.95 -26.86 -2.87
CA ASN A 115 -16.18 -26.15 -1.86
C ASN A 115 -16.12 -24.64 -2.19
N PRO A 116 -17.18 -23.88 -1.82
CA PRO A 116 -17.27 -22.46 -2.15
C PRO A 116 -16.23 -21.61 -1.41
N ILE A 117 -15.88 -21.98 -0.17
CA ILE A 117 -14.86 -21.29 0.63
C ILE A 117 -13.50 -21.39 -0.08
N ASP A 118 -13.04 -22.60 -0.38
CA ASP A 118 -11.72 -22.77 -1.01
C ASP A 118 -11.67 -22.14 -2.41
N THR A 119 -12.80 -22.11 -3.11
CA THR A 119 -12.89 -21.42 -4.40
C THR A 119 -12.72 -19.90 -4.25
N LEU A 120 -13.41 -19.28 -3.28
CA LEU A 120 -13.26 -17.86 -2.98
C LEU A 120 -11.85 -17.52 -2.50
N THR A 121 -11.29 -18.33 -1.59
CA THR A 121 -9.91 -18.18 -1.11
C THR A 121 -8.90 -18.26 -2.26
N SER A 122 -9.07 -19.25 -3.16
CA SER A 122 -8.20 -19.41 -4.33
C SER A 122 -8.36 -18.28 -5.34
N PHE A 123 -9.58 -17.75 -5.50
CA PHE A 123 -9.85 -16.57 -6.32
C PHE A 123 -9.18 -15.31 -5.75
N HIS A 124 -9.36 -15.01 -4.47
CA HIS A 124 -8.71 -13.86 -3.82
C HIS A 124 -7.19 -13.94 -3.89
N LYS A 125 -6.61 -15.12 -3.68
CA LYS A 125 -5.18 -15.35 -3.82
C LYS A 125 -4.69 -15.01 -5.24
N ARG A 126 -5.43 -15.41 -6.28
CA ARG A 126 -5.13 -15.04 -7.69
C ARG A 126 -5.30 -13.55 -7.95
N CYS A 127 -6.23 -12.89 -7.25
CA CYS A 127 -6.39 -11.45 -7.30
C CYS A 127 -5.25 -10.67 -6.62
N GLY A 128 -4.33 -11.37 -5.94
CA GLY A 128 -3.24 -10.77 -5.17
C GLY A 128 -3.67 -10.35 -3.76
N ILE A 129 -4.80 -10.86 -3.26
CA ILE A 129 -5.32 -10.55 -1.91
C ILE A 129 -5.25 -11.78 -1.02
N ASN A 130 -4.84 -11.59 0.24
CA ASN A 130 -5.12 -12.55 1.32
C ASN A 130 -6.28 -12.00 2.16
N HIS A 131 -7.48 -12.00 1.57
CA HIS A 131 -8.69 -11.47 2.22
C HIS A 131 -9.33 -12.53 3.12
N ASN A 132 -9.63 -12.18 4.37
CA ASN A 132 -10.52 -12.97 5.22
C ASN A 132 -11.93 -12.47 4.97
N PHE A 133 -12.67 -13.12 4.07
CA PHE A 133 -14.10 -12.88 3.91
C PHE A 133 -14.88 -13.60 5.02
N SER A 134 -16.07 -13.11 5.34
CA SER A 134 -16.98 -13.80 6.26
C SER A 134 -17.22 -15.22 5.77
N SER A 135 -17.24 -16.20 6.69
CA SER A 135 -17.70 -17.57 6.36
C SER A 135 -19.18 -17.59 5.99
N HIS A 136 -19.91 -16.52 6.29
CA HIS A 136 -21.28 -16.28 5.88
C HIS A 136 -21.31 -15.46 4.57
N PHE A 137 -21.74 -16.08 3.49
CA PHE A 137 -21.88 -15.45 2.17
C PHE A 137 -23.07 -16.03 1.40
N ASN A 138 -23.62 -15.24 0.48
CA ASN A 138 -24.72 -15.63 -0.36
C ASN A 138 -24.24 -16.52 -1.51
N LYS A 139 -24.17 -17.84 -1.26
CA LYS A 139 -23.75 -18.85 -2.24
C LYS A 139 -24.60 -18.81 -3.51
N ALA A 140 -25.90 -18.51 -3.41
CA ALA A 140 -26.81 -18.48 -4.55
C ALA A 140 -26.46 -17.32 -5.50
N LYS A 141 -26.28 -16.10 -4.97
CA LYS A 141 -25.87 -14.93 -5.76
C LYS A 141 -24.49 -15.09 -6.37
N LEU A 142 -23.52 -15.56 -5.59
CA LEU A 142 -22.18 -15.85 -6.11
C LEU A 142 -22.22 -16.89 -7.24
N MET A 143 -23.01 -17.95 -7.10
CA MET A 143 -23.18 -18.95 -8.15
C MET A 143 -23.84 -18.36 -9.41
N GLN A 144 -24.94 -17.62 -9.24
CA GLN A 144 -25.69 -17.00 -10.31
C GLN A 144 -24.79 -16.10 -11.16
N ASP A 145 -24.02 -15.23 -10.51
CA ASP A 145 -23.12 -14.32 -11.21
C ASP A 145 -21.88 -15.00 -11.79
N LEU A 146 -21.42 -16.10 -11.18
CA LEU A 146 -20.36 -16.90 -11.79
C LEU A 146 -20.86 -17.59 -13.06
N GLN A 147 -22.10 -18.07 -13.09
CA GLN A 147 -22.72 -18.68 -14.26
C GLN A 147 -23.02 -17.65 -15.36
N SER A 148 -23.35 -16.40 -14.99
CA SER A 148 -23.65 -15.34 -15.95
C SER A 148 -22.43 -14.91 -16.77
N LEU A 149 -21.20 -15.18 -16.30
CA LEU A 149 -19.95 -14.94 -17.06
C LEU A 149 -19.86 -15.69 -18.40
N THR A 150 -20.77 -16.63 -18.67
CA THR A 150 -20.86 -17.29 -19.99
C THR A 150 -21.50 -16.41 -21.07
N ALA A 151 -22.20 -15.34 -20.67
CA ALA A 151 -22.88 -14.43 -21.57
C ALA A 151 -21.98 -13.26 -22.02
N MET A 152 -22.34 -12.69 -23.17
CA MET A 152 -21.83 -11.40 -23.64
C MET A 152 -22.79 -10.30 -23.24
N HIS A 153 -22.24 -9.15 -22.86
CA HIS A 153 -22.99 -7.97 -22.47
C HIS A 153 -22.66 -6.78 -23.37
N GLN A 154 -23.66 -5.95 -23.63
CA GLN A 154 -23.48 -4.68 -24.32
C GLN A 154 -23.27 -3.56 -23.29
N LEU A 155 -22.41 -2.60 -23.62
CA LEU A 155 -22.23 -1.39 -22.83
C LEU A 155 -22.99 -0.24 -23.49
N PRO A 156 -23.47 0.75 -22.71
CA PRO A 156 -24.05 1.96 -23.28
C PRO A 156 -23.02 2.71 -24.12
N ASN A 157 -23.49 3.43 -25.15
CA ASN A 157 -22.64 4.21 -26.05
C ASN A 157 -22.19 5.53 -25.39
N VAL A 158 -21.28 5.41 -24.43
CA VAL A 158 -20.72 6.52 -23.64
C VAL A 158 -19.20 6.43 -23.63
N PRO A 159 -18.47 7.55 -23.39
CA PRO A 159 -17.03 7.51 -23.20
C PRO A 159 -16.60 6.41 -22.21
N LEU A 160 -15.67 5.57 -22.64
CA LEU A 160 -15.17 4.42 -21.89
C LEU A 160 -13.66 4.49 -21.70
N LEU A 161 -13.22 4.30 -20.46
CA LEU A 161 -11.82 4.11 -20.09
C LEU A 161 -11.64 2.72 -19.47
N ILE A 162 -10.68 1.94 -19.97
CA ILE A 162 -10.34 0.64 -19.38
C ILE A 162 -8.94 0.70 -18.79
N LEU A 163 -8.83 0.29 -17.53
CA LEU A 163 -7.59 0.18 -16.78
C LEU A 163 -7.24 -1.30 -16.62
N GLY A 164 -6.00 -1.69 -16.96
CA GLY A 164 -5.51 -3.05 -16.81
C GLY A 164 -4.11 -3.12 -16.20
N ALA A 165 -3.70 -4.30 -15.76
CA ALA A 165 -2.33 -4.56 -15.29
C ALA A 165 -1.74 -5.79 -15.98
N VAL A 166 -0.43 -5.72 -16.29
CA VAL A 166 0.32 -6.78 -16.98
C VAL A 166 0.30 -8.10 -16.21
N ASN A 167 0.29 -8.05 -14.88
CA ASN A 167 0.42 -9.23 -14.01
C ASN A 167 -0.92 -9.77 -13.47
N ASP A 168 -2.05 -9.51 -14.16
CA ASP A 168 -3.34 -10.12 -13.83
C ASP A 168 -3.57 -11.43 -14.59
N SER A 169 -3.80 -12.51 -13.84
CA SER A 169 -4.15 -13.83 -14.38
C SER A 169 -5.65 -14.05 -14.53
N THR A 170 -6.47 -13.23 -13.88
CA THR A 170 -7.94 -13.37 -13.88
C THR A 170 -8.52 -12.69 -15.11
N VAL A 171 -8.17 -11.43 -15.37
CA VAL A 171 -8.52 -10.67 -16.59
C VAL A 171 -7.24 -10.22 -17.27
N PRO A 172 -6.55 -11.11 -18.00
CA PRO A 172 -5.27 -10.77 -18.62
C PRO A 172 -5.44 -9.75 -19.75
N LEU A 173 -4.36 -9.06 -20.11
CA LEU A 173 -4.37 -8.05 -21.18
C LEU A 173 -4.89 -8.59 -22.51
N GLU A 174 -4.60 -9.84 -22.84
CA GLU A 174 -5.13 -10.51 -24.04
C GLU A 174 -6.66 -10.43 -24.11
N LEU A 175 -7.34 -10.61 -22.97
CA LEU A 175 -8.79 -10.50 -22.88
C LEU A 175 -9.25 -9.05 -23.02
N ILE A 176 -8.58 -8.12 -22.35
CA ILE A 176 -8.93 -6.70 -22.41
C ILE A 176 -8.88 -6.21 -23.87
N TYR A 177 -7.80 -6.53 -24.59
CA TYR A 177 -7.66 -6.16 -25.99
C TYR A 177 -8.64 -6.92 -26.90
N ASP A 178 -8.97 -8.17 -26.59
CA ASP A 178 -10.00 -8.91 -27.31
C ASP A 178 -11.41 -8.30 -27.14
N ASN A 179 -11.72 -7.76 -25.95
CA ASN A 179 -13.01 -7.12 -25.66
C ASN A 179 -13.10 -5.68 -26.17
N PHE A 180 -12.02 -4.91 -26.08
CA PHE A 180 -12.06 -3.46 -26.27
C PHE A 180 -11.10 -2.92 -27.34
N GLY A 181 -10.13 -3.71 -27.80
CA GLY A 181 -9.05 -3.23 -28.66
C GLY A 181 -9.49 -2.81 -30.07
N ARG A 182 -10.69 -3.21 -30.51
CA ARG A 182 -11.26 -2.80 -31.81
C ARG A 182 -12.14 -1.55 -31.72
N ASN A 183 -12.50 -1.12 -30.50
CA ASN A 183 -13.35 0.05 -30.27
C ASN A 183 -12.48 1.30 -30.05
N LYS A 184 -13.04 2.49 -30.25
CA LYS A 184 -12.39 3.77 -29.89
C LYS A 184 -12.39 3.99 -28.37
N VAL A 185 -11.83 3.04 -27.62
CA VAL A 185 -11.78 3.01 -26.15
C VAL A 185 -10.36 3.30 -25.71
N LYS A 186 -10.20 4.17 -24.71
CA LYS A 186 -8.88 4.41 -24.11
C LYS A 186 -8.54 3.25 -23.17
N ILE A 187 -7.45 2.54 -23.45
CA ILE A 187 -6.93 1.47 -22.60
C ILE A 187 -5.62 1.96 -21.96
N VAL A 188 -5.55 1.94 -20.63
CA VAL A 188 -4.35 2.29 -19.86
C VAL A 188 -3.87 1.04 -19.13
N VAL A 189 -2.59 0.71 -19.34
CA VAL A 189 -1.99 -0.52 -18.79
C VAL A 189 -0.90 -0.16 -17.78
N HIS A 190 -1.02 -0.72 -16.58
CA HIS A 190 -0.04 -0.62 -15.52
C HIS A 190 0.91 -1.83 -15.54
N SER A 191 2.18 -1.61 -15.18
CA SER A 191 3.19 -2.68 -15.13
C SER A 191 2.97 -3.70 -14.00
N LYS A 192 2.23 -3.33 -12.96
CA LYS A 192 1.90 -4.15 -11.79
C LYS A 192 0.53 -3.76 -11.23
N GLY A 193 -0.11 -4.67 -10.51
CA GLY A 193 -1.37 -4.43 -9.79
C GLY A 193 -2.26 -5.65 -9.57
N HIS A 194 -1.99 -6.78 -10.23
CA HIS A 194 -2.87 -7.96 -10.21
C HIS A 194 -4.32 -7.61 -10.59
N HIS A 195 -5.27 -8.46 -10.23
CA HIS A 195 -6.68 -8.27 -10.58
C HIS A 195 -7.30 -7.03 -9.91
N CYS A 196 -6.72 -6.55 -8.81
CA CYS A 196 -7.26 -5.41 -8.05
C CYS A 196 -6.50 -4.10 -8.31
N LEU A 197 -5.62 -4.04 -9.32
CA LEU A 197 -4.81 -2.87 -9.68
C LEU A 197 -4.02 -2.25 -8.50
N GLY A 198 -3.45 -3.10 -7.63
CA GLY A 198 -2.59 -2.70 -6.52
C GLY A 198 -3.35 -2.27 -5.28
N ARG A 199 -4.67 -2.43 -5.25
CA ARG A 199 -5.54 -2.00 -4.13
C ARG A 199 -5.78 -3.06 -3.06
N ALA A 200 -5.23 -4.25 -3.27
CA ALA A 200 -5.40 -5.41 -2.42
C ALA A 200 -4.22 -5.66 -1.46
N SER A 201 -3.22 -4.78 -1.47
CA SER A 201 -2.04 -4.90 -0.63
C SER A 201 -2.31 -4.48 0.80
N SER A 202 -3.30 -5.07 1.48
CA SER A 202 -3.52 -4.79 2.90
C SER A 202 -2.34 -5.19 3.82
N SER A 203 -1.33 -5.93 3.34
CA SER A 203 -0.07 -6.13 4.07
C SER A 203 1.10 -5.28 3.56
N TYR A 204 1.17 -5.00 2.26
CA TYR A 204 2.23 -4.17 1.67
C TYR A 204 1.98 -2.68 1.93
N ASP A 205 0.72 -2.25 1.98
CA ASP A 205 0.30 -0.88 2.25
C ASP A 205 0.60 -0.49 3.69
N ASN A 206 0.39 -1.37 4.67
CA ASN A 206 0.64 -1.04 6.07
C ASN A 206 2.12 -0.73 6.37
N VAL A 207 3.08 -1.42 5.73
CA VAL A 207 4.52 -1.13 5.90
C VAL A 207 4.84 0.22 5.28
N ALA A 208 4.35 0.41 4.05
CA ALA A 208 4.44 1.66 3.33
C ALA A 208 3.81 2.82 4.09
N LEU A 209 2.71 2.60 4.82
CA LEU A 209 1.99 3.64 5.58
C LEU A 209 2.85 4.23 6.68
N VAL A 210 3.36 3.41 7.63
CA VAL A 210 4.19 3.94 8.73
C VAL A 210 5.48 4.57 8.20
N GLN A 211 6.13 3.94 7.22
CA GLN A 211 7.34 4.52 6.60
C GLN A 211 7.07 5.86 5.91
N ARG A 212 5.98 5.97 5.16
CA ARG A 212 5.57 7.21 4.47
C ARG A 212 5.15 8.30 5.45
N GLU A 213 4.38 7.95 6.49
CA GLU A 213 3.98 8.90 7.51
C GLU A 213 5.17 9.42 8.30
N CYS A 214 6.11 8.55 8.66
CA CYS A 214 7.36 8.97 9.32
C CYS A 214 8.21 9.85 8.41
N ALA A 215 8.32 9.52 7.12
CA ALA A 215 9.04 10.36 6.15
C ALA A 215 8.45 11.77 6.09
N THR A 216 7.12 11.88 5.91
CA THR A 216 6.41 13.17 5.88
C THR A 216 6.59 13.95 7.19
N LYS A 217 6.46 13.30 8.34
CA LYS A 217 6.65 13.95 9.65
C LYS A 217 8.07 14.45 9.84
N LEU A 218 9.07 13.64 9.50
CA LEU A 218 10.48 14.01 9.63
C LEU A 218 10.82 15.24 8.78
N VAL A 219 10.34 15.27 7.52
CA VAL A 219 10.52 16.43 6.63
C VAL A 219 9.79 17.66 7.16
N ASN A 220 8.57 17.51 7.67
CA ASN A 220 7.82 18.61 8.27
C ASN A 220 8.51 19.17 9.53
N TYR A 221 9.08 18.32 10.38
CA TYR A 221 9.86 18.76 11.53
C TYR A 221 11.13 19.50 11.11
N LEU A 222 11.84 19.01 10.10
CA LEU A 222 12.99 19.71 9.53
C LEU A 222 12.58 21.12 9.07
N LYS A 223 11.49 21.25 8.31
CA LYS A 223 11.01 22.55 7.83
C LYS A 223 10.53 23.47 8.95
N LYS A 224 9.84 22.92 9.94
CA LYS A 224 9.25 23.69 11.04
C LYS A 224 10.33 24.23 12.00
N TYR A 225 11.29 23.40 12.37
CA TYR A 225 12.28 23.73 13.40
C TYR A 225 13.59 24.29 12.82
N PHE A 226 13.88 24.06 11.53
CA PHE A 226 15.05 24.60 10.82
C PHE A 226 14.61 25.42 9.58
N PRO A 227 13.76 26.46 9.74
CA PRO A 227 13.12 27.14 8.62
C PRO A 227 14.09 27.88 7.69
N LYS A 228 15.26 28.29 8.21
CA LYS A 228 16.31 28.98 7.45
C LYS A 228 17.25 28.03 6.69
N PHE A 229 17.15 26.73 6.95
CA PHE A 229 18.05 25.74 6.35
C PHE A 229 17.61 25.37 4.93
N TYR A 230 18.53 25.46 3.99
CA TYR A 230 18.35 25.02 2.60
C TYR A 230 19.61 24.26 2.14
N PRO A 231 19.59 22.91 2.12
CA PRO A 231 20.77 22.12 1.77
C PRO A 231 21.07 22.19 0.27
N ARG A 232 22.34 22.28 -0.13
CA ARG A 232 22.76 22.11 -1.54
C ARG A 232 22.96 20.63 -1.89
N SER A 233 23.35 19.81 -0.93
CA SER A 233 23.50 18.36 -1.06
C SER A 233 22.71 17.61 0.02
N ILE A 234 21.99 16.58 -0.40
CA ILE A 234 21.14 15.75 0.47
C ILE A 234 21.55 14.29 0.28
N LEU A 235 21.88 13.61 1.37
CA LEU A 235 22.06 12.17 1.42
C LEU A 235 20.89 11.52 2.16
N ASP A 236 20.17 10.62 1.48
CA ASP A 236 19.16 9.77 2.10
C ASP A 236 19.77 8.39 2.42
N LEU A 237 20.06 8.15 3.69
CA LEU A 237 20.67 6.93 4.22
C LEU A 237 19.60 5.88 4.52
N GLY A 238 19.66 4.76 3.80
CA GLY A 238 18.63 3.73 3.86
C GLY A 238 17.35 4.19 3.16
N THR A 239 17.49 4.66 1.92
CA THR A 239 16.43 5.34 1.16
C THR A 239 15.17 4.49 0.97
N GLY A 240 15.29 3.17 1.04
CA GLY A 240 14.22 2.24 0.74
C GLY A 240 13.65 2.53 -0.65
N ILE A 241 12.33 2.65 -0.72
CA ILE A 241 11.62 2.95 -1.97
C ILE A 241 11.44 4.46 -2.24
N GLY A 242 12.15 5.33 -1.51
CA GLY A 242 12.27 6.75 -1.83
C GLY A 242 11.15 7.67 -1.32
N TYR A 243 10.53 7.38 -0.17
CA TYR A 243 9.50 8.28 0.42
C TYR A 243 10.08 9.64 0.88
N VAL A 244 11.26 9.61 1.51
CA VAL A 244 11.94 10.82 2.01
C VAL A 244 12.32 11.77 0.86
N PRO A 245 13.03 11.32 -0.20
CA PRO A 245 13.43 12.20 -1.28
C PRO A 245 12.22 12.71 -2.08
N GLU A 246 11.15 11.92 -2.20
CA GLU A 246 9.89 12.37 -2.82
C GLU A 246 9.29 13.55 -2.05
N SER A 247 9.22 13.44 -0.72
CA SER A 247 8.74 14.52 0.14
C SER A 247 9.67 15.74 0.10
N LEU A 248 10.99 15.55 0.22
CA LEU A 248 11.98 16.62 0.23
C LEU A 248 12.06 17.39 -1.09
N PHE A 249 11.88 16.73 -2.23
CA PHE A 249 12.03 17.38 -3.54
C PHE A 249 11.06 18.56 -3.71
N SER A 250 9.84 18.45 -3.17
CA SER A 250 8.87 19.55 -3.19
C SER A 250 9.34 20.81 -2.45
N TYR A 251 10.19 20.65 -1.42
CA TYR A 251 10.71 21.75 -0.62
C TYR A 251 12.09 22.22 -1.06
N PHE A 252 12.89 21.32 -1.62
CA PHE A 252 14.29 21.56 -1.97
C PHE A 252 14.60 21.12 -3.43
N PRO A 253 13.90 21.65 -4.44
CA PRO A 253 14.00 21.18 -5.82
C PRO A 253 15.37 21.45 -6.47
N LYS A 254 16.19 22.33 -5.88
CA LYS A 254 17.53 22.68 -6.38
C LYS A 254 18.66 21.88 -5.73
N SER A 255 18.35 21.04 -4.75
CA SER A 255 19.35 20.24 -4.05
C SER A 255 19.78 19.04 -4.87
N LYS A 256 21.04 18.63 -4.72
CA LYS A 256 21.55 17.38 -5.31
C LYS A 256 21.25 16.23 -4.36
N PHE A 257 20.53 15.23 -4.84
CA PHE A 257 20.15 14.06 -4.04
C PHE A 257 21.15 12.91 -4.25
N VAL A 258 21.55 12.26 -3.16
CA VAL A 258 22.24 10.98 -3.15
C VAL A 258 21.37 10.00 -2.37
N LEU A 259 21.01 8.88 -3.01
CA LEU A 259 20.17 7.86 -2.42
C LEU A 259 21.04 6.65 -2.10
N SER A 260 21.11 6.25 -0.83
CA SER A 260 21.89 5.11 -0.40
C SER A 260 21.00 4.02 0.17
N ASP A 261 21.20 2.78 -0.28
CA ASP A 261 20.57 1.60 0.30
C ASP A 261 21.49 0.38 0.11
N ILE A 262 21.39 -0.60 1.01
CA ILE A 262 22.12 -1.87 0.88
C ILE A 262 21.49 -2.78 -0.19
N SER A 263 20.22 -2.54 -0.52
CA SER A 263 19.44 -3.34 -1.47
C SER A 263 19.38 -2.66 -2.85
N PRO A 264 19.90 -3.31 -3.91
CA PRO A 264 19.77 -2.79 -5.28
C PRO A 264 18.31 -2.61 -5.70
N SER A 265 17.42 -3.50 -5.23
CA SER A 265 16.00 -3.46 -5.56
C SER A 265 15.27 -2.26 -4.94
N MET A 266 15.76 -1.73 -3.82
CA MET A 266 15.21 -0.53 -3.18
C MET A 266 15.59 0.72 -3.98
N LEU A 267 16.87 0.85 -4.36
CA LEU A 267 17.34 1.95 -5.22
C LEU A 267 16.57 2.04 -6.54
N ILE A 268 16.36 0.92 -7.23
CA ILE A 268 15.55 0.87 -8.46
C ILE A 268 14.13 1.38 -8.23
N GLN A 269 13.53 1.08 -7.07
CA GLN A 269 12.19 1.55 -6.72
C GLN A 269 12.17 3.03 -6.36
N ALA A 270 13.14 3.51 -5.58
CA ALA A 270 13.31 4.92 -5.24
C ALA A 270 13.44 5.78 -6.49
N ARG A 271 14.27 5.36 -7.45
CA ARG A 271 14.41 6.06 -8.74
C ARG A 271 13.14 6.08 -9.56
N LYS A 272 12.40 4.96 -9.61
CA LYS A 272 11.10 4.94 -10.30
C LYS A 272 10.09 5.89 -9.67
N ARG A 273 10.16 6.12 -8.36
CA ARG A 273 9.27 7.03 -7.64
C ARG A 273 9.57 8.50 -7.91
N LEU A 274 10.85 8.87 -7.99
CA LEU A 274 11.27 10.28 -8.10
C LEU A 274 11.06 10.89 -9.49
N ASP A 275 10.56 10.14 -10.48
CA ASP A 275 10.43 10.56 -11.89
C ASP A 275 11.75 11.06 -12.50
N LEU A 276 11.77 11.37 -13.80
CA LEU A 276 12.95 11.86 -14.52
C LEU A 276 13.38 13.29 -14.10
N ALA A 277 12.57 13.99 -13.30
CA ALA A 277 12.82 15.38 -12.92
C ALA A 277 13.85 15.57 -11.80
N VAL A 278 14.09 14.54 -10.97
CA VAL A 278 15.06 14.60 -9.87
C VAL A 278 16.39 14.02 -10.32
N GLN A 279 17.42 14.85 -10.41
CA GLN A 279 18.80 14.35 -10.54
C GLN A 279 19.25 13.76 -9.20
N ALA A 280 18.99 12.47 -9.01
CA ALA A 280 19.43 11.70 -7.88
C ALA A 280 20.54 10.73 -8.27
N LYS A 281 21.65 10.73 -7.53
CA LYS A 281 22.72 9.73 -7.66
C LYS A 281 22.37 8.54 -6.76
N GLU A 282 22.31 7.35 -7.35
CA GLU A 282 22.14 6.10 -6.62
C GLU A 282 23.51 5.60 -6.11
N LEU A 283 23.56 5.12 -4.87
CA LEU A 283 24.76 4.58 -4.26
C LEU A 283 24.43 3.31 -3.48
N LEU A 284 24.79 2.16 -4.05
CA LEU A 284 24.65 0.88 -3.36
C LEU A 284 25.68 0.79 -2.23
N GLY A 285 25.23 0.62 -0.99
CA GLY A 285 26.12 0.76 0.15
C GLY A 285 25.56 0.33 1.49
N ASP A 286 26.44 -0.26 2.31
CA ASP A 286 26.19 -0.51 3.73
C ASP A 286 26.49 0.76 4.53
N MET A 287 25.47 1.34 5.18
CA MET A 287 25.60 2.63 5.88
C MET A 287 26.63 2.60 7.04
N GLU A 288 26.84 1.42 7.65
CA GLU A 288 27.80 1.27 8.73
C GLU A 288 29.23 1.35 8.21
N LYS A 289 29.50 0.76 7.04
CA LYS A 289 30.85 0.56 6.50
C LYS A 289 31.28 1.65 5.53
N GLN A 290 30.35 2.15 4.74
CA GLN A 290 30.68 3.03 3.63
C GLN A 290 30.91 4.47 4.09
N ASP A 291 31.94 5.11 3.56
CA ASP A 291 32.13 6.56 3.69
C ASP A 291 31.37 7.27 2.58
N PHE A 292 30.44 8.14 2.98
CA PHE A 292 29.62 8.93 2.06
C PHE A 292 30.15 10.35 1.89
N GLY A 293 31.14 10.76 2.70
CA GLY A 293 31.59 12.14 2.77
C GLY A 293 30.52 13.11 3.29
N PHE A 294 30.91 14.37 3.38
CA PHE A 294 30.06 15.43 3.95
C PHE A 294 28.89 15.82 3.04
N HIS A 295 27.70 15.98 3.63
CA HIS A 295 26.51 16.51 2.96
C HIS A 295 25.87 17.64 3.79
N ASP A 296 25.25 18.61 3.13
CA ASP A 296 24.57 19.69 3.87
C ASP A 296 23.43 19.10 4.73
N LEU A 297 22.65 18.17 4.18
CA LEU A 297 21.67 17.36 4.90
C LEU A 297 21.98 15.87 4.77
N VAL A 298 22.09 15.17 5.89
CA VAL A 298 21.96 13.72 5.94
C VAL A 298 20.61 13.40 6.58
N ILE A 299 19.82 12.55 5.93
CA ILE A 299 18.51 12.15 6.43
C ILE A 299 18.36 10.63 6.41
N SER A 300 17.71 10.05 7.41
CA SER A 300 17.43 8.60 7.46
C SER A 300 16.08 8.32 8.11
N ASN A 301 15.18 7.64 7.39
CA ASN A 301 13.85 7.36 7.91
C ASN A 301 13.64 5.86 8.14
N LEU A 302 13.49 5.46 9.41
CA LEU A 302 13.26 4.08 9.82
C LEU A 302 14.25 3.08 9.19
N ALA A 303 15.53 3.45 9.12
CA ALA A 303 16.58 2.56 8.62
C ALA A 303 17.70 2.29 9.64
N LEU A 304 17.98 3.22 10.55
CA LEU A 304 19.11 3.09 11.48
C LEU A 304 18.98 1.92 12.45
N GLN A 305 17.76 1.45 12.74
CA GLN A 305 17.53 0.32 13.63
C GLN A 305 18.05 -1.02 13.07
N TRP A 306 18.43 -1.07 11.80
CA TRP A 306 19.05 -2.25 11.18
C TRP A 306 20.56 -2.30 11.38
N THR A 307 21.16 -1.25 11.94
CA THR A 307 22.60 -1.20 12.19
C THR A 307 23.00 -1.98 13.42
N SER A 308 24.21 -2.56 13.39
CA SER A 308 24.77 -3.28 14.52
C SER A 308 25.16 -2.37 15.70
N ASP A 309 25.50 -1.11 15.40
CA ASP A 309 25.81 -0.07 16.39
C ASP A 309 25.12 1.24 16.01
N LEU A 310 23.95 1.46 16.60
CA LEU A 310 23.10 2.62 16.36
C LEU A 310 23.82 3.93 16.74
N ASN A 311 24.45 3.97 17.91
CA ASN A 311 25.12 5.16 18.42
C ASN A 311 26.28 5.58 17.50
N LYS A 312 27.11 4.61 17.09
CA LYS A 312 28.20 4.86 16.15
C LYS A 312 27.68 5.36 14.81
N THR A 313 26.58 4.80 14.29
CA THR A 313 25.98 5.24 13.02
C THR A 313 25.41 6.65 13.13
N ILE A 314 24.72 6.97 14.22
CA ILE A 314 24.22 8.32 14.51
C ILE A 314 25.37 9.33 14.56
N LYS A 315 26.43 9.04 15.33
CA LYS A 315 27.60 9.91 15.45
C LYS A 315 28.26 10.15 14.09
N LYS A 316 28.55 9.09 13.33
CA LYS A 316 29.15 9.17 12.00
C LYS A 316 28.29 10.00 11.03
N SER A 317 26.97 9.82 11.07
CA SER A 317 26.04 10.55 10.21
C SER A 317 25.99 12.03 10.57
N TYR A 318 25.96 12.35 11.87
CA TYR A 318 26.02 13.72 12.37
C TYR A 318 27.34 14.41 11.98
N GLU A 319 28.50 13.78 12.22
CA GLU A 319 29.83 14.34 11.92
C GLU A 319 30.05 14.62 10.43
N ASN A 320 29.37 13.88 9.55
CA ASN A 320 29.39 14.06 8.09
C ASN A 320 28.22 14.87 7.55
N SER A 321 27.58 15.69 8.40
CA SER A 321 26.44 16.51 8.00
C SER A 321 26.51 17.95 8.50
N GLY A 322 25.87 18.87 7.77
CA GLY A 322 25.51 20.19 8.29
C GLY A 322 24.29 20.08 9.21
N VAL A 323 23.29 19.33 8.78
CA VAL A 323 22.13 18.91 9.57
C VAL A 323 21.93 17.41 9.41
N PHE A 324 21.75 16.70 10.52
CA PHE A 324 21.35 15.30 10.54
C PHE A 324 19.92 15.17 11.04
N ALA A 325 19.04 14.59 10.23
CA ALA A 325 17.65 14.32 10.59
C ALA A 325 17.38 12.82 10.49
N PHE A 326 16.78 12.22 11.51
CA PHE A 326 16.48 10.79 11.45
C PHE A 326 15.23 10.38 12.21
N SER A 327 14.72 9.20 11.86
CA SER A 327 13.74 8.47 12.66
C SER A 327 14.20 7.03 12.89
N CYS A 328 13.92 6.50 14.08
CA CYS A 328 14.22 5.11 14.42
C CYS A 328 13.19 4.55 15.42
N LEU A 329 13.19 3.23 15.57
CA LEU A 329 12.34 2.55 16.53
C LEU A 329 12.86 2.74 17.95
N LEU A 330 11.92 2.85 18.90
CA LEU A 330 12.18 2.93 20.32
C LEU A 330 11.76 1.65 21.03
N ASP A 331 12.25 1.51 22.26
CA ASP A 331 11.74 0.57 23.23
C ASP A 331 10.20 0.65 23.33
N GLY A 332 9.58 -0.49 23.61
CA GLY A 332 8.12 -0.59 23.62
C GLY A 332 7.46 -0.73 22.25
N THR A 333 8.20 -0.64 21.14
CA THR A 333 7.71 -1.06 19.82
C THR A 333 7.33 -2.55 19.86
N PHE A 334 6.13 -2.88 19.40
CA PHE A 334 5.55 -4.22 19.37
C PHE A 334 5.34 -4.87 20.74
N ASN A 335 5.14 -4.08 21.80
CA ASN A 335 4.85 -4.61 23.13
C ASN A 335 3.64 -5.55 23.16
N GLU A 336 2.62 -5.30 22.33
CA GLU A 336 1.46 -6.18 22.21
C GLU A 336 1.85 -7.55 21.64
N TRP A 337 2.80 -7.58 20.71
CA TRP A 337 3.37 -8.84 20.20
C TRP A 337 4.17 -9.59 21.27
N SER A 338 4.98 -8.87 22.04
CA SER A 338 5.72 -9.45 23.17
C SER A 338 4.78 -10.06 24.21
N ARG A 339 3.67 -9.36 24.50
CA ARG A 339 2.63 -9.82 25.42
C ARG A 339 1.94 -11.10 24.95
N ILE A 340 1.66 -11.22 23.65
CA ILE A 340 1.11 -12.45 23.04
C ILE A 340 1.99 -13.68 23.33
N PHE A 341 3.32 -13.54 23.26
CA PHE A 341 4.24 -14.63 23.59
C PHE A 341 4.24 -14.94 25.09
N MET A 342 4.26 -13.91 25.92
CA MET A 342 4.24 -14.03 27.38
C MET A 342 2.97 -14.75 27.88
N GLU A 343 1.80 -14.35 27.39
CA GLU A 343 0.51 -14.96 27.71
C GLU A 343 0.41 -16.42 27.22
N SER A 344 1.18 -16.77 26.19
CA SER A 344 1.27 -18.15 25.67
C SER A 344 2.32 -19.02 26.36
N SER A 345 2.98 -18.47 27.40
CA SER A 345 4.13 -19.06 28.10
C SER A 345 5.27 -19.43 27.13
N LEU A 346 5.55 -18.57 26.15
CA LEU A 346 6.61 -18.75 25.15
C LEU A 346 7.73 -17.71 25.31
N PRO A 347 8.95 -18.00 24.83
CA PRO A 347 10.03 -17.02 24.81
C PRO A 347 9.65 -15.78 24.01
N VAL A 348 9.77 -14.60 24.63
CA VAL A 348 9.43 -13.32 24.01
C VAL A 348 10.51 -12.93 22.99
N PRO A 349 10.14 -12.53 21.75
CA PRO A 349 11.07 -11.91 20.82
C PRO A 349 11.55 -10.58 21.44
N THR A 350 12.85 -10.46 21.72
CA THR A 350 13.41 -9.26 22.35
C THR A 350 13.96 -8.32 21.29
N TYR A 351 13.24 -7.25 21.01
CA TYR A 351 13.80 -6.18 20.19
C TYR A 351 14.62 -5.25 21.09
N GLN A 352 15.92 -5.13 20.81
CA GLN A 352 16.78 -4.18 21.52
C GLN A 352 16.74 -2.83 20.80
N TYR A 353 15.74 -2.02 21.15
CA TYR A 353 15.66 -0.63 20.74
C TYR A 353 15.99 0.28 21.94
N PRO A 354 16.62 1.43 21.72
CA PRO A 354 16.90 2.37 22.80
C PRO A 354 15.61 3.00 23.32
N SER A 355 15.62 3.43 24.57
CA SER A 355 14.60 4.31 25.11
C SER A 355 14.75 5.73 24.58
N LYS A 356 13.65 6.51 24.63
CA LYS A 356 13.69 7.93 24.28
C LYS A 356 14.74 8.68 25.11
N GLN A 357 14.82 8.38 26.41
CA GLN A 357 15.75 9.05 27.33
C GLN A 357 17.21 8.74 26.99
N GLU A 358 17.54 7.49 26.64
CA GLU A 358 18.89 7.13 26.20
C GLU A 358 19.28 7.87 24.93
N LEU A 359 18.39 7.94 23.93
CA LEU A 359 18.66 8.71 22.71
C LEU A 359 18.77 10.21 23.00
N ASP A 360 17.85 10.81 23.76
CA ASP A 360 17.93 12.24 24.11
C ASP A 360 19.27 12.57 24.78
N ASN A 361 19.67 11.79 25.78
CA ASN A 361 20.94 11.99 26.48
C ASN A 361 22.14 11.82 25.53
N TYR A 362 22.10 10.84 24.64
CA TYR A 362 23.16 10.61 23.67
C TYR A 362 23.27 11.77 22.67
N LEU A 363 22.14 12.25 22.14
CA LEU A 363 22.13 13.35 21.19
C LEU A 363 22.52 14.68 21.83
N LEU A 364 22.11 14.93 23.08
CA LEU A 364 22.54 16.11 23.86
C LEU A 364 24.03 16.10 24.19
N SER A 365 24.69 14.95 24.14
CA SER A 365 26.15 14.87 24.29
C SER A 365 26.90 15.43 23.07
N PHE A 366 26.21 15.60 21.94
CA PHE A 366 26.75 16.36 20.81
C PHE A 366 26.60 17.85 21.10
N ASN A 367 27.69 18.61 20.92
CA ASN A 367 27.68 20.07 20.98
C ASN A 367 26.98 20.68 19.73
N ALA A 368 25.75 20.25 19.46
CA ALA A 368 24.93 20.72 18.35
C ALA A 368 24.47 22.17 18.60
N ASN A 369 24.33 22.95 17.53
CA ASN A 369 23.85 24.34 17.64
C ASN A 369 22.35 24.40 17.85
N GLU A 370 21.60 23.57 17.13
CA GLU A 370 20.16 23.40 17.31
C GLU A 370 19.84 21.91 17.44
N TYR A 371 18.87 21.61 18.30
CA TYR A 371 18.41 20.26 18.62
C TYR A 371 16.89 20.20 18.62
N PHE A 372 16.33 19.16 18.02
CA PHE A 372 14.93 18.81 18.12
C PHE A 372 14.77 17.31 18.32
N SER A 373 13.83 16.93 19.19
CA SER A 373 13.37 15.55 19.31
C SER A 373 11.86 15.48 19.49
N ASP A 374 11.25 14.39 19.01
CA ASP A 374 9.87 14.05 19.29
C ASP A 374 9.67 12.54 19.28
N LEU A 375 8.57 12.09 19.86
CA LEU A 375 8.12 10.70 19.86
C LEU A 375 6.70 10.63 19.28
N LYS A 376 6.47 9.66 18.41
CA LYS A 376 5.12 9.32 17.95
C LYS A 376 4.88 7.83 18.02
N GLU A 377 3.63 7.50 18.32
CA GLU A 377 3.15 6.13 18.30
C GLU A 377 2.24 5.93 17.08
N PHE A 378 2.38 4.79 16.41
CA PHE A 378 1.52 4.39 15.29
C PHE A 378 0.97 3.00 15.56
N THR A 379 -0.34 2.90 15.78
CA THR A 379 -1.01 1.62 16.01
C THR A 379 -1.61 1.11 14.71
N LEU A 380 -1.20 -0.10 14.33
CA LEU A 380 -1.72 -0.79 13.15
C LEU A 380 -2.65 -1.92 13.58
N GLU A 381 -3.74 -2.07 12.83
CA GLU A 381 -4.65 -3.21 12.97
C GLU A 381 -4.22 -4.35 12.04
N PHE A 382 -4.19 -5.55 12.58
CA PHE A 382 -3.93 -6.79 11.86
C PHE A 382 -5.08 -7.77 12.09
N SER A 383 -5.56 -8.43 11.04
CA SER A 383 -6.68 -9.37 11.14
C SER A 383 -6.36 -10.64 11.95
N SER A 384 -5.08 -10.93 12.14
CA SER A 384 -4.56 -12.06 12.92
C SER A 384 -3.04 -11.94 13.15
N ALA A 385 -2.50 -12.74 14.07
CA ALA A 385 -1.06 -12.95 14.21
C ALA A 385 -0.39 -13.38 12.89
N SER A 386 -1.09 -14.19 12.09
CA SER A 386 -0.59 -14.60 10.77
C SER A 386 -0.38 -13.40 9.84
N SER A 387 -1.28 -12.40 9.88
CA SER A 387 -1.19 -11.21 9.03
C SER A 387 -0.06 -10.28 9.48
N PHE A 388 0.15 -10.13 10.79
CA PHE A 388 1.28 -9.38 11.32
C PHE A 388 2.63 -10.04 10.99
N MET A 389 2.71 -11.37 11.03
CA MET A 389 3.94 -12.07 10.64
C MET A 389 4.29 -11.93 9.16
N ARG A 390 3.28 -11.90 8.28
CA ARG A 390 3.50 -11.56 6.87
C ARG A 390 4.04 -10.13 6.74
N TYR A 391 3.43 -9.19 7.46
CA TYR A 391 3.87 -7.81 7.52
C TYR A 391 5.34 -7.64 7.96
N LEU A 392 5.77 -8.30 9.05
CA LEU A 392 7.16 -8.25 9.51
C LEU A 392 8.15 -8.81 8.48
N ARG A 393 7.77 -9.91 7.80
CA ARG A 393 8.58 -10.49 6.73
C ARG A 393 8.74 -9.52 5.56
N ASP A 394 7.65 -8.85 5.18
CA ASP A 394 7.62 -7.90 4.06
C ASP A 394 8.36 -6.58 4.41
N LEU A 395 8.39 -6.19 5.69
CA LEU A 395 9.19 -5.08 6.24
C LEU A 395 10.71 -5.33 6.12
N GLY A 396 11.15 -6.56 5.87
CA GLY A 396 12.55 -6.94 5.89
C GLY A 396 13.09 -7.23 7.30
N ALA A 397 12.21 -7.40 8.31
CA ALA A 397 12.61 -7.71 9.68
C ALA A 397 13.28 -9.08 9.87
N ASN A 398 13.42 -9.85 8.79
CA ASN A 398 14.22 -11.07 8.74
C ASN A 398 15.72 -10.84 9.03
N TYR A 399 16.20 -9.59 8.96
CA TYR A 399 17.57 -9.24 9.34
C TYR A 399 17.77 -9.05 10.84
N SER A 400 16.71 -9.08 11.65
CA SER A 400 16.86 -9.13 13.10
C SER A 400 17.50 -10.46 13.52
N THR A 401 18.49 -10.37 14.41
CA THR A 401 19.32 -11.49 14.88
C THR A 401 18.57 -12.53 15.72
N GLN A 402 17.26 -12.37 15.93
CA GLN A 402 16.49 -13.18 16.85
C GLN A 402 15.53 -14.12 16.12
N LYS A 403 15.84 -15.41 16.20
CA LYS A 403 15.02 -16.48 15.61
C LYS A 403 13.92 -16.86 16.57
N ILE A 404 12.70 -16.41 16.29
CA ILE A 404 11.50 -17.03 16.85
C ILE A 404 11.46 -18.49 16.37
N SER A 405 11.27 -19.44 17.29
CA SER A 405 11.13 -20.86 16.94
C SER A 405 9.93 -21.07 16.00
N PRO A 406 10.07 -21.80 14.88
CA PRO A 406 8.95 -22.09 13.98
C PRO A 406 7.77 -22.79 14.68
N ILE A 407 8.05 -23.57 15.74
CA ILE A 407 7.05 -24.28 16.53
C ILE A 407 6.23 -23.28 17.35
N ASP A 408 6.90 -22.38 18.06
CA ASP A 408 6.28 -21.34 18.88
C ASP A 408 5.47 -20.37 18.02
N LEU A 409 6.04 -19.98 16.88
CA LEU A 409 5.36 -19.15 15.91
C LEU A 409 4.08 -19.81 15.37
N LYS A 410 4.14 -21.11 15.07
CA LYS A 410 2.97 -21.88 14.61
C LYS A 410 1.90 -21.98 15.71
N LYS A 411 2.30 -22.08 16.98
CA LYS A 411 1.37 -22.03 18.14
C LYS A 411 0.68 -20.67 18.19
N ILE A 412 1.43 -19.56 18.17
CA ILE A 412 0.87 -18.20 18.18
C ILE A 412 -0.09 -17.97 17.00
N ILE A 413 0.31 -18.33 15.79
CA ILE A 413 -0.52 -18.16 14.59
C ILE A 413 -1.84 -18.93 14.69
N LYS A 414 -1.84 -20.12 15.32
CA LYS A 414 -3.06 -20.92 15.52
C LYS A 414 -3.95 -20.38 16.63
N THR A 415 -3.36 -19.82 17.69
CA THR A 415 -4.11 -19.31 18.85
C THR A 415 -4.72 -17.94 18.58
N TYR A 416 -3.96 -17.03 17.96
CA TYR A 416 -4.36 -15.63 17.74
C TYR A 416 -4.88 -15.41 16.32
N THR A 417 -6.07 -15.94 16.06
CA THR A 417 -6.80 -15.83 14.78
C THR A 417 -7.69 -14.59 14.69
N HIS A 418 -7.88 -13.87 15.80
CA HIS A 418 -8.65 -12.65 15.90
C HIS A 418 -7.80 -11.40 15.63
N LYS A 419 -8.45 -10.24 15.50
CA LYS A 419 -7.78 -8.96 15.29
C LYS A 419 -6.78 -8.66 16.41
N ILE A 420 -5.58 -8.23 16.04
CA ILE A 420 -4.56 -7.74 16.97
C ILE A 420 -4.15 -6.32 16.58
N TYR A 421 -3.80 -5.52 17.57
CA TYR A 421 -3.29 -4.17 17.39
C TYR A 421 -1.83 -4.16 17.76
N ILE A 422 -0.99 -3.59 16.91
CA ILE A 422 0.45 -3.55 17.11
C ILE A 422 0.92 -2.12 17.01
N THR A 423 1.66 -1.65 18.02
CA THR A 423 2.10 -0.26 18.10
C THR A 423 3.58 -0.12 17.80
N TYR A 424 3.89 0.82 16.90
CA TYR A 424 5.22 1.37 16.67
C TYR A 424 5.48 2.51 17.63
N LYS A 425 6.67 2.57 18.24
CA LYS A 425 7.18 3.79 18.88
C LYS A 425 8.33 4.33 18.06
N VAL A 426 8.17 5.53 17.52
CA VAL A 426 9.15 6.13 16.60
C VAL A 426 9.70 7.41 17.21
N PHE A 427 11.02 7.44 17.33
CA PHE A 427 11.77 8.64 17.65
C PHE A 427 11.99 9.47 16.38
N PHE A 428 11.95 10.78 16.51
CA PHE A 428 12.39 11.73 15.49
C PHE A 428 13.45 12.62 16.11
N GLY A 429 14.64 12.71 15.51
CA GLY A 429 15.74 13.54 15.97
C GLY A 429 16.29 14.41 14.85
N ILE A 430 16.58 15.68 15.15
CA ILE A 430 17.25 16.59 14.21
C ILE A 430 18.31 17.40 14.96
N LEU A 431 19.53 17.41 14.42
CA LEU A 431 20.69 18.10 14.98
C LEU A 431 21.35 18.95 13.90
N SER A 432 21.73 20.19 14.22
CA SER A 432 22.63 20.97 13.37
C SER A 432 24.05 21.01 13.94
N ARG A 433 25.01 20.88 13.05
CA ARG A 433 26.42 21.08 13.37
C ARG A 433 26.63 22.54 13.79
N PRO A 434 27.48 22.82 14.80
CA PRO A 434 27.84 24.19 15.13
C PRO A 434 28.46 24.91 13.93
N CYS A 435 28.02 26.14 13.69
CA CYS A 435 28.66 27.02 12.73
C CYS A 435 30.09 27.27 13.22
N ASN A 436 31.09 26.70 12.56
CA ASN A 436 32.46 27.15 12.76
C ASN A 436 32.52 28.60 12.28
N THR A 437 32.67 29.54 13.20
CA THR A 437 33.19 30.87 12.90
C THR A 437 34.64 30.68 12.44
N HIS A 438 34.84 30.55 11.14
CA HIS A 438 36.13 30.74 10.50
C HIS A 438 36.18 32.13 9.88
#